data_AF-A0A4Q5QS95-F1
#
_entry.id   AF-A0A4Q5QS95-F1
#
_cell.length_a   1.000
_cell.length_b   1.000
_cell.length_c   1.000
_cell.angle_alpha   90.00
_cell.angle_beta   90.00
_cell.angle_gamma   90.00
#
_symmetry.space_group_name_H-M   'P 1'
#
loop_
_entity.id
_entity.type
_entity.pdbx_description
1 polymer ?
#
loop_
_entity_poly.entity_id
_entity_poly.type
_entity_poly.pdbx_seq_one_letter_code
_entity_poly.pdbx_strand_id
1 'polypeptide(L)'
;MPTINDPHAQPTLRHLEQLMAQLLDGVILVDPAGTILSANDAALRMHGVRAVDDLGGTAEGYAARFSLRSSSHRELKHREYPLFRLLAGESFPDLIVEVAPAGETEARWIHQVRDVVMDEDGGEPDYLALVICDVSARFDAEARFDAMFRSNPAPAIVVGQLDERIMQVNPGFLALTGFGTDQLVGRKLFTLDLLGALPDPGMIRGRLEA
;
A
#
# COMPACT_ATOMS: atom_id res chain seq x y z
N MET A 1 4.99 -38.22 41.34
CA MET A 1 4.67 -36.78 41.36
C MET A 1 5.27 -36.18 40.10
N PRO A 2 4.50 -35.97 39.03
CA PRO A 2 5.01 -35.28 37.85
C PRO A 2 5.02 -33.77 38.12
N THR A 3 6.14 -33.15 37.80
CA THR A 3 6.38 -31.71 37.90
C THR A 3 5.43 -30.95 36.98
N ILE A 4 4.93 -29.85 37.52
CA ILE A 4 3.98 -28.91 36.92
C ILE A 4 4.59 -28.33 35.63
N ASN A 5 3.79 -28.39 34.58
CA ASN A 5 4.00 -27.79 33.28
C ASN A 5 4.11 -26.26 33.45
N ASP A 6 5.25 -25.64 33.12
CA ASP A 6 5.40 -24.18 33.08
C ASP A 6 4.58 -23.63 31.89
N PRO A 7 3.52 -22.82 32.11
CA PRO A 7 2.66 -22.33 31.04
C PRO A 7 3.20 -21.04 30.37
N HIS A 8 4.40 -20.57 30.75
CA HIS A 8 5.03 -19.36 30.25
C HIS A 8 6.40 -19.63 29.61
N ALA A 9 6.50 -20.64 28.74
CA ALA A 9 7.63 -20.69 27.83
C ALA A 9 7.49 -19.50 26.87
N GLN A 10 8.15 -18.38 27.17
CA GLN A 10 8.30 -17.27 26.24
C GLN A 10 8.76 -17.84 24.90
N PRO A 11 8.11 -17.49 23.78
CA PRO A 11 8.51 -18.01 22.48
C PRO A 11 9.98 -17.61 22.26
N THR A 12 10.85 -18.61 22.18
CA THR A 12 12.27 -18.38 21.86
C THR A 12 12.35 -17.61 20.54
N LEU A 13 13.36 -16.74 20.38
CA LEU A 13 13.60 -15.99 19.13
C LEU A 13 13.50 -16.89 17.88
N ARG A 14 14.02 -18.12 17.99
CA ARG A 14 13.93 -19.16 16.96
C ARG A 14 12.49 -19.62 16.63
N HIS A 15 11.60 -19.70 17.62
CA HIS A 15 10.18 -20.02 17.40
C HIS A 15 9.43 -18.86 16.74
N LEU A 16 9.75 -17.61 17.13
CA LEU A 16 9.24 -16.41 16.46
C LEU A 16 9.69 -16.35 15.00
N GLU A 17 10.97 -16.61 14.72
CA GLU A 17 11.51 -16.70 13.36
C GLU A 17 10.76 -17.74 12.51
N GLN A 18 10.45 -18.92 13.07
CA GLN A 18 9.72 -19.97 12.36
C GLN A 18 8.26 -19.58 12.05
N LEU A 19 7.59 -18.88 12.98
CA LEU A 19 6.24 -18.39 12.74
C LEU A 19 6.24 -17.27 11.68
N MET A 20 7.19 -16.34 11.78
CA MET A 20 7.34 -15.27 10.79
C MET A 20 7.69 -15.79 9.40
N ALA A 21 8.44 -16.89 9.30
CA ALA A 21 8.80 -17.48 8.00
C ALA A 21 7.60 -18.02 7.20
N GLN A 22 6.48 -18.33 7.87
CA GLN A 22 5.24 -18.78 7.20
C GLN A 22 4.31 -17.64 6.80
N LEU A 23 4.59 -16.40 7.24
CA LEU A 23 3.81 -15.24 6.85
C LEU A 23 4.10 -14.88 5.39
N LEU A 24 3.03 -14.60 4.65
CA LEU A 24 3.13 -13.96 3.34
C LEU A 24 3.65 -12.52 3.47
N ASP A 25 3.40 -11.91 4.64
CA ASP A 25 3.90 -10.59 5.00
C ASP A 25 5.40 -10.66 5.33
N GLY A 26 6.15 -9.68 4.84
CA GLY A 26 7.52 -9.44 5.23
C GLY A 26 7.60 -8.93 6.67
N VAL A 27 8.50 -9.48 7.46
CA VAL A 27 8.80 -8.95 8.81
C VAL A 27 10.27 -8.61 8.90
N ILE A 28 10.57 -7.40 9.37
CA ILE A 28 11.92 -6.94 9.69
C ILE A 28 11.95 -6.59 11.17
N LEU A 29 12.82 -7.25 11.93
CA LEU A 29 13.06 -7.01 13.35
C LEU A 29 14.25 -6.07 13.54
N VAL A 30 14.11 -5.10 14.43
CA VAL A 30 15.07 -4.03 14.67
C VAL A 30 15.20 -3.81 16.18
N ASP A 31 16.41 -3.54 16.66
CA ASP A 31 16.61 -3.07 18.03
C ASP A 31 16.32 -1.55 18.16
N PRO A 32 16.20 -1.01 19.38
CA PRO A 32 16.03 0.43 19.59
C PRO A 32 17.21 1.30 19.13
N ALA A 33 18.39 0.71 18.86
CA ALA A 33 19.53 1.41 18.30
C ALA A 33 19.47 1.54 16.78
N GLY A 34 18.50 0.89 16.11
CA GLY A 34 18.33 0.91 14.67
C GLY A 34 19.08 -0.20 13.93
N THR A 35 19.60 -1.21 14.64
CA THR A 35 20.23 -2.40 14.04
C THR A 35 19.15 -3.36 13.56
N ILE A 36 19.22 -3.80 12.31
CA ILE A 36 18.34 -4.83 11.76
C ILE A 36 18.83 -6.18 12.29
N LEU A 37 18.06 -6.77 13.20
CA LEU A 37 18.39 -8.04 13.85
C LEU A 37 18.08 -9.24 12.95
N SER A 38 16.94 -9.21 12.26
CA SER A 38 16.52 -10.28 11.37
C SER A 38 15.47 -9.81 10.37
N ALA A 39 15.31 -10.55 9.27
CA ALA A 39 14.20 -10.40 8.34
C ALA A 39 13.80 -11.76 7.78
N ASN A 40 12.50 -11.99 7.62
CA ASN A 40 12.02 -13.24 7.02
C ASN A 40 12.20 -13.25 5.50
N ASP A 41 12.05 -14.42 4.88
CA ASP A 41 12.23 -14.57 3.42
C ASP A 41 11.27 -13.69 2.62
N ALA A 42 10.07 -13.41 3.15
CA ALA A 42 9.12 -12.53 2.49
C ALA A 42 9.66 -11.09 2.41
N ALA A 43 10.19 -10.54 3.51
CA ALA A 43 10.80 -9.22 3.52
C ALA A 43 12.01 -9.14 2.58
N LEU A 44 12.86 -10.17 2.55
CA LEU A 44 14.02 -10.21 1.63
C LEU A 44 13.57 -10.20 0.16
N ARG A 45 12.57 -11.01 -0.20
CA ARG A 45 12.00 -11.02 -1.57
C ARG A 45 11.37 -9.69 -1.96
N MET A 46 10.64 -9.05 -1.05
CA MET A 46 9.99 -7.75 -1.26
C MET A 46 11.02 -6.62 -1.47
N HIS A 47 12.24 -6.78 -0.96
CA HIS A 47 13.35 -5.85 -1.21
C HIS A 47 14.29 -6.31 -2.33
N GLY A 48 14.01 -7.45 -2.97
CA GLY A 48 14.84 -8.01 -4.04
C GLY A 48 16.22 -8.50 -3.59
N VAL A 49 16.41 -8.76 -2.30
CA VAL A 49 17.69 -9.19 -1.71
C VAL A 49 17.67 -10.65 -1.25
N ARG A 50 18.83 -11.20 -0.89
CA ARG A 50 18.96 -12.63 -0.50
C ARG A 50 19.38 -12.85 0.94
N ALA A 51 20.06 -11.88 1.55
CA ALA A 51 20.46 -11.95 2.94
C ALA A 51 20.00 -10.70 3.72
N VAL A 52 19.82 -10.84 5.03
CA VAL A 52 19.50 -9.70 5.92
C VAL A 52 20.58 -8.62 5.82
N ASP A 53 21.85 -9.03 5.72
CA ASP A 53 22.98 -8.11 5.55
C ASP A 53 22.86 -7.25 4.29
N ASP A 54 22.17 -7.70 3.25
CA ASP A 54 21.92 -6.94 2.01
C ASP A 54 20.89 -5.81 2.23
N LEU A 55 20.07 -5.88 3.28
CA LEU A 55 19.14 -4.79 3.63
C LEU A 55 19.86 -3.55 4.15
N GLY A 56 21.08 -3.68 4.68
CA GLY A 56 21.86 -2.54 5.18
C GLY A 56 22.46 -2.76 6.57
N GLY A 57 22.00 -3.76 7.31
CA GLY A 57 22.41 -4.03 8.69
C GLY A 57 21.88 -3.02 9.72
N THR A 58 21.65 -1.76 9.33
CA THR A 58 21.02 -0.73 10.18
C THR A 58 19.99 0.09 9.39
N ALA A 59 19.21 0.92 10.09
CA ALA A 59 18.28 1.87 9.47
C ALA A 59 18.99 2.84 8.49
N GLU A 60 20.18 3.33 8.85
CA GLU A 60 21.02 4.15 7.98
C GLU A 60 21.54 3.36 6.78
N GLY A 61 21.99 2.12 7.00
CA GLY A 61 22.42 1.24 5.91
C GLY A 61 21.29 0.94 4.94
N TYR A 62 20.07 0.77 5.45
CA TYR A 62 18.87 0.61 4.63
C TYR A 62 18.59 1.86 3.81
N ALA A 63 18.62 3.04 4.41
CA ALA A 63 18.45 4.31 3.70
C ALA A 63 19.54 4.57 2.64
N ALA A 64 20.74 4.02 2.81
CA ALA A 64 21.79 4.09 1.81
C ALA A 64 21.55 3.14 0.62
N ARG A 65 20.79 2.06 0.81
CA ARG A 65 20.56 1.02 -0.20
C ARG A 65 19.20 1.09 -0.89
N PHE A 66 18.24 1.78 -0.29
CA PHE A 66 16.90 1.92 -0.84
C PHE A 66 16.47 3.38 -0.85
N SER A 67 15.78 3.76 -1.92
CA SER A 67 15.12 5.05 -2.06
C SER A 67 13.62 4.85 -1.95
N LEU A 68 12.99 5.56 -1.00
CA LEU A 68 11.56 5.48 -0.74
C LEU A 68 10.82 6.73 -1.23
N ARG A 69 9.63 6.52 -1.78
CA ARG A 69 8.68 7.59 -2.15
C ARG A 69 7.32 7.37 -1.48
N SER A 70 6.56 8.43 -1.32
CA SER A 70 5.14 8.32 -0.95
C SER A 70 4.32 7.73 -2.10
N SER A 71 3.08 7.33 -1.81
CA SER A 71 2.07 6.97 -2.83
C SER A 71 1.73 8.10 -3.81
N SER A 72 2.16 9.34 -3.53
CA SER A 72 2.06 10.49 -4.43
C SER A 72 3.34 10.75 -5.22
N HIS A 73 4.25 9.78 -5.27
CA HIS A 73 5.56 9.83 -5.93
C HIS A 73 6.52 10.91 -5.39
N ARG A 74 6.27 11.43 -4.18
CA ARG A 74 7.18 12.38 -3.53
C ARG A 74 8.31 11.61 -2.85
N GLU A 75 9.55 11.98 -3.14
CA GLU A 75 10.70 11.42 -2.44
C GLU A 75 10.63 11.69 -0.93
N LEU A 76 10.84 10.64 -0.15
CA LEU A 76 10.84 10.73 1.30
C LEU A 76 12.24 11.09 1.80
N LYS A 77 12.30 11.89 2.86
CA LYS A 77 13.54 12.10 3.62
C LYS A 77 13.76 10.91 4.55
N HIS A 78 14.99 10.65 4.97
CA HIS A 78 15.29 9.51 5.87
C HIS A 78 14.40 9.49 7.12
N ARG A 79 14.15 10.64 7.77
CA ARG A 79 13.24 10.74 8.93
C ARG A 79 11.80 10.29 8.65
N GLU A 80 11.37 10.29 7.38
CA GLU A 80 10.03 9.88 6.94
C GLU A 80 9.98 8.40 6.55
N TYR A 81 11.12 7.70 6.53
CA TYR A 81 11.16 6.27 6.22
C TYR A 81 10.59 5.46 7.38
N PRO A 82 9.95 4.31 7.11
CA PRO A 82 9.31 3.50 8.15
C PRO A 82 10.25 3.14 9.32
N LEU A 83 11.52 2.77 9.04
CA LEU A 83 12.51 2.43 10.07
C LEU A 83 12.80 3.61 11.01
N PHE A 84 12.96 4.83 10.49
CA PHE A 84 13.26 6.00 11.33
C PHE A 84 12.02 6.48 12.10
N ARG A 85 10.84 6.36 11.50
CA ARG A 85 9.58 6.65 12.20
C ARG A 85 9.35 5.68 13.35
N LEU A 86 9.62 4.40 13.13
CA LEU A 86 9.55 3.36 14.15
C LEU A 86 10.52 3.66 15.32
N LEU A 87 11.78 4.00 15.02
CA LEU A 87 12.79 4.37 16.02
C LEU A 87 12.45 5.67 16.78
N ALA A 88 11.70 6.58 16.16
CA ALA A 88 11.19 7.79 16.81
C ALA A 88 9.95 7.52 17.70
N GLY A 89 9.47 6.28 17.76
CA GLY A 89 8.25 5.92 18.49
C GLY A 89 6.97 6.42 17.82
N GLU A 90 7.02 6.76 16.53
CA GLU A 90 5.83 7.12 15.77
C GLU A 90 5.06 5.86 15.35
N SER A 91 3.73 5.89 15.50
CA SER A 91 2.85 4.83 15.00
C SER A 91 2.30 5.15 13.60
N PHE A 92 2.22 4.14 12.76
CA PHE A 92 1.76 4.21 11.38
C PHE A 92 1.12 2.87 10.96
N PRO A 93 -0.19 2.68 11.19
CA PRO A 93 -0.84 1.39 10.97
C PRO A 93 -1.00 1.01 9.48
N ASP A 94 -0.88 1.97 8.57
CA ASP A 94 -1.16 1.77 7.14
C ASP A 94 -0.35 2.74 6.24
N LEU A 95 0.98 2.70 6.36
CA LEU A 95 1.85 3.56 5.57
C LEU A 95 2.18 2.91 4.22
N ILE A 96 1.79 3.55 3.12
CA ILE A 96 2.16 3.09 1.77
C ILE A 96 3.40 3.84 1.28
N VAL A 97 4.43 3.07 0.95
CA VAL A 97 5.68 3.57 0.37
C VAL A 97 6.03 2.82 -0.91
N GLU A 98 6.57 3.55 -1.86
CA GLU A 98 7.19 2.97 -3.04
C GLU A 98 8.68 2.76 -2.74
N VAL A 99 9.22 1.60 -3.08
CA VAL A 99 10.61 1.20 -2.78
C VAL A 99 11.35 0.92 -4.08
N ALA A 100 12.55 1.48 -4.20
CA ALA A 100 13.50 1.18 -5.26
C ALA A 100 14.90 0.95 -4.65
N PRO A 101 15.77 0.13 -5.27
CA PRO A 101 17.19 0.16 -4.97
C PRO A 101 17.76 1.58 -5.14
N ALA A 102 18.72 1.96 -4.30
CA ALA A 102 19.32 3.28 -4.34
C ALA A 102 19.96 3.55 -5.72
N GLY A 103 19.64 4.70 -6.30
CA GLY A 103 20.09 5.09 -7.63
C GLY A 103 19.16 4.67 -8.77
N GLU A 104 18.13 3.84 -8.52
CA GLU A 104 17.06 3.58 -9.50
C GLU A 104 15.96 4.65 -9.41
N THR A 105 15.54 5.15 -10.57
CA THR A 105 14.50 6.18 -10.65
C THR A 105 13.08 5.61 -10.60
N GLU A 106 12.87 4.39 -11.10
CA GLU A 106 11.56 3.75 -11.06
C GLU A 106 11.37 2.95 -9.77
N ALA A 107 10.21 3.13 -9.13
CA ALA A 107 9.81 2.30 -8.02
C ALA A 107 9.61 0.86 -8.49
N ARG A 108 10.22 -0.08 -7.79
CA ARG A 108 10.15 -1.49 -8.14
C ARG A 108 9.07 -2.24 -7.35
N TRP A 109 8.77 -1.77 -6.14
CA TRP A 109 7.78 -2.35 -5.26
C TRP A 109 6.95 -1.29 -4.56
N ILE A 110 5.72 -1.63 -4.21
CA ILE A 110 4.83 -0.82 -3.39
C ILE A 110 4.56 -1.61 -2.11
N HIS A 111 5.03 -1.08 -1.00
CA HIS A 111 4.94 -1.68 0.31
C HIS A 111 3.90 -0.96 1.14
N GLN A 112 2.95 -1.73 1.68
CA GLN A 112 2.13 -1.30 2.80
C GLN A 112 2.85 -1.73 4.08
N VAL A 113 3.19 -0.77 4.93
CA VAL A 113 4.03 -0.98 6.11
C VAL A 113 3.28 -0.60 7.36
N ARG A 114 3.40 -1.42 8.40
CA ARG A 114 2.87 -1.17 9.75
C ARG A 114 3.93 -1.41 10.82
N ASP A 115 3.90 -0.60 11.86
CA ASP A 115 4.72 -0.75 13.05
C ASP A 115 4.18 -1.84 13.98
N VAL A 116 5.09 -2.52 14.65
CA VAL A 116 4.82 -3.39 15.80
C VAL A 116 5.87 -3.09 16.85
N VAL A 117 5.42 -2.73 18.04
CA VAL A 117 6.28 -2.48 19.20
C VAL A 117 6.06 -3.60 20.20
N MET A 118 7.14 -4.20 20.70
CA MET A 118 7.10 -5.27 21.68
C MET A 118 7.81 -4.81 22.95
N ASP A 119 7.09 -4.78 24.06
CA ASP A 119 7.63 -4.61 25.41
C ASP A 119 7.40 -5.89 26.22
N GLU A 120 8.39 -6.33 27.01
CA GLU A 120 8.17 -7.45 27.95
C GLU A 120 7.45 -7.00 29.23
N ASP A 121 7.64 -5.73 29.65
CA ASP A 121 7.22 -5.22 30.97
C ASP A 121 6.49 -3.86 30.93
N GLY A 122 5.99 -3.40 29.77
CA GLY A 122 5.33 -2.09 29.65
C GLY A 122 6.26 -0.87 29.83
N GLY A 123 7.56 -1.07 29.65
CA GLY A 123 8.64 -0.07 29.76
C GLY A 123 9.13 0.45 28.40
N GLU A 124 10.43 0.70 28.28
CA GLU A 124 11.04 0.95 26.96
C GLU A 124 11.00 -0.34 26.12
N PRO A 125 10.67 -0.26 24.82
CA PRO A 125 10.51 -1.45 24.00
C PRO A 125 11.84 -2.16 23.79
N ASP A 126 11.86 -3.47 24.09
CA ASP A 126 13.04 -4.30 23.88
C ASP A 126 13.26 -4.63 22.39
N TYR A 127 12.17 -4.67 21.61
CA TYR A 127 12.20 -4.96 20.19
C TYR A 127 11.17 -4.16 19.39
N LEU A 128 11.56 -3.78 18.18
CA LEU A 128 10.73 -3.08 17.21
C LEU A 128 10.63 -3.92 15.94
N ALA A 129 9.46 -3.98 15.32
CA ALA A 129 9.29 -4.70 14.06
C ALA A 129 8.50 -3.87 13.04
N LEU A 130 8.89 -4.03 11.77
CA LEU A 130 8.10 -3.61 10.62
C LEU A 130 7.45 -4.83 10.00
N VAL A 131 6.14 -4.73 9.75
CA VAL A 131 5.43 -5.69 8.92
C VAL A 131 5.10 -5.05 7.59
N ILE A 132 5.43 -5.74 6.50
CA ILE A 132 5.40 -5.27 5.13
C ILE A 132 4.51 -6.19 4.31
N CYS A 133 3.53 -5.63 3.63
CA CYS A 133 2.75 -6.33 2.62
C CYS A 133 3.10 -5.77 1.24
N ASP A 134 3.40 -6.65 0.28
CA ASP A 134 3.55 -6.25 -1.11
C ASP A 134 2.16 -6.01 -1.72
N VAL A 135 1.88 -4.76 -2.05
CA VAL A 135 0.62 -4.34 -2.68
C VAL A 135 0.82 -3.90 -4.13
N SER A 136 2.00 -4.15 -4.71
CA SER A 136 2.36 -3.74 -6.08
C SER A 136 1.36 -4.26 -7.11
N ALA A 137 0.95 -5.53 -6.99
CA ALA A 137 -0.01 -6.15 -7.90
C ALA A 137 -1.39 -5.48 -7.86
N ARG A 138 -1.83 -5.02 -6.68
CA ARG A 138 -3.09 -4.29 -6.51
C ARG A 138 -3.03 -2.94 -7.21
N PHE A 139 -1.97 -2.17 -6.94
CA PHE A 139 -1.79 -0.84 -7.54
C PHE A 139 -1.58 -0.90 -9.06
N ASP A 140 -0.85 -1.89 -9.58
CA ASP A 140 -0.69 -2.12 -11.01
C ASP A 140 -2.03 -2.50 -11.68
N ALA A 141 -2.84 -3.34 -11.03
CA ALA A 141 -4.18 -3.64 -11.52
C ALA A 141 -5.10 -2.41 -11.54
N GLU A 142 -5.09 -1.59 -10.48
CA GLU A 142 -5.83 -0.33 -10.41
C GLU A 142 -5.38 0.65 -11.51
N ALA A 143 -4.07 0.84 -11.69
CA ALA A 143 -3.53 1.71 -12.74
C ALA A 143 -3.91 1.24 -14.16
N ARG A 144 -3.87 -0.07 -14.41
CA ARG A 144 -4.28 -0.65 -15.69
C ARG A 144 -5.78 -0.50 -15.92
N PHE A 145 -6.60 -0.71 -14.89
CA PHE A 145 -8.04 -0.47 -14.96
C PHE A 145 -8.32 0.98 -15.32
N ASP A 146 -7.70 1.93 -14.61
CA ASP A 146 -7.88 3.36 -14.86
C ASP A 146 -7.48 3.76 -16.28
N ALA A 147 -6.35 3.24 -16.78
CA ALA A 147 -5.91 3.48 -18.15
C ALA A 147 -6.90 2.92 -19.18
N MET A 148 -7.35 1.68 -19.00
CA MET A 148 -8.35 1.05 -19.89
C MET A 148 -9.68 1.80 -19.84
N PHE A 149 -10.18 2.11 -18.66
CA PHE A 149 -11.44 2.82 -18.47
C PHE A 149 -11.42 4.21 -19.11
N ARG A 150 -10.33 4.97 -18.92
CA ARG A 150 -10.16 6.31 -19.53
C ARG A 150 -9.97 6.26 -21.05
N SER A 151 -9.35 5.21 -21.57
CA SER A 151 -9.15 5.04 -23.02
C SER A 151 -10.35 4.45 -23.76
N ASN A 152 -11.34 3.90 -23.03
CA ASN A 152 -12.55 3.34 -23.62
C ASN A 152 -13.37 4.45 -24.31
N PRO A 153 -13.57 4.38 -25.64
CA PRO A 153 -14.34 5.38 -26.38
C PRO A 153 -15.85 5.28 -26.12
N ALA A 154 -16.34 4.13 -25.67
CA ALA A 154 -17.74 3.94 -25.34
C ALA A 154 -18.09 4.70 -24.04
N PRO A 155 -19.22 5.41 -23.99
CA PRO A 155 -19.69 6.08 -22.78
C PRO A 155 -19.83 5.12 -21.59
N ALA A 156 -19.11 5.38 -20.48
CA ALA A 156 -19.14 4.55 -19.27
C ALA A 156 -18.90 5.37 -17.98
N ILE A 157 -19.50 4.88 -16.89
CA ILE A 157 -19.34 5.42 -15.53
C ILE A 157 -19.13 4.28 -14.54
N VAL A 158 -18.40 4.55 -13.45
CA VAL A 158 -18.25 3.65 -12.30
C VAL A 158 -19.05 4.21 -11.14
N VAL A 159 -19.87 3.38 -10.50
CA VAL A 159 -20.80 3.79 -9.44
C VAL A 159 -20.58 2.93 -8.20
N GLY A 160 -20.50 3.56 -7.03
CA GLY A 160 -20.43 2.88 -5.75
C GLY A 160 -21.74 2.12 -5.47
N GLN A 161 -21.63 0.83 -5.13
CA GLN A 161 -22.80 -0.04 -4.96
C GLN A 161 -23.67 0.35 -3.76
N LEU A 162 -23.08 0.87 -2.68
CA LEU A 162 -23.78 1.15 -1.42
C LEU A 162 -24.43 2.53 -1.37
N ASP A 163 -23.77 3.54 -1.94
CA ASP A 163 -24.20 4.94 -1.86
C ASP A 163 -24.70 5.48 -3.21
N GLU A 164 -24.63 4.66 -4.26
CA GLU A 164 -25.03 4.96 -5.64
C GLU A 164 -24.35 6.22 -6.19
N ARG A 165 -23.17 6.55 -5.68
CA ARG A 165 -22.42 7.73 -6.10
C ARG A 165 -21.53 7.40 -7.28
N ILE A 166 -21.49 8.33 -8.24
CA ILE A 166 -20.56 8.23 -9.36
C ILE A 166 -19.15 8.43 -8.82
N MET A 167 -18.33 7.38 -8.93
CA MET A 167 -16.94 7.38 -8.49
C MET A 167 -16.01 7.84 -9.60
N GLN A 168 -16.32 7.47 -10.84
CA GLN A 168 -15.49 7.76 -12.00
C GLN A 168 -16.34 7.87 -13.26
N VAL A 169 -15.90 8.71 -14.19
CA VAL A 169 -16.56 8.93 -15.49
C VAL A 169 -15.48 8.93 -16.56
N ASN A 170 -15.73 8.23 -17.67
CA ASN A 170 -14.76 8.21 -18.76
C ASN A 170 -15.00 9.36 -19.75
N PRO A 171 -14.01 9.73 -20.58
CA PRO A 171 -14.15 10.77 -21.58
C PRO A 171 -15.29 10.54 -22.58
N GLY A 172 -15.57 9.28 -22.93
CA GLY A 172 -16.69 8.93 -23.82
C GLY A 172 -18.04 9.38 -23.26
N PHE A 173 -18.26 9.23 -21.95
CA PHE A 173 -19.48 9.65 -21.27
C PHE A 173 -19.61 11.18 -21.23
N LEU A 174 -18.51 11.88 -20.92
CA LEU A 174 -18.47 13.34 -20.93
C LEU A 174 -18.77 13.90 -22.32
N ALA A 175 -18.18 13.31 -23.36
CA ALA A 175 -18.40 13.72 -24.75
C ALA A 175 -19.85 13.47 -25.21
N LEU A 176 -20.47 12.38 -24.75
CA LEU A 176 -21.87 12.07 -25.07
C LEU A 176 -22.83 13.03 -24.38
N THR A 177 -22.60 13.33 -23.11
CA THR A 177 -23.57 14.02 -22.26
C THR A 177 -23.35 15.52 -22.14
N GLY A 178 -22.12 16.00 -22.39
CA GLY A 178 -21.73 17.40 -22.28
C GLY A 178 -21.43 17.86 -20.84
N PHE A 179 -21.54 16.98 -19.85
CA PHE A 179 -21.21 17.31 -18.46
C PHE A 179 -19.70 17.38 -18.21
N GLY A 180 -19.32 18.20 -17.24
CA GLY A 180 -17.99 18.18 -16.64
C GLY A 180 -17.82 17.08 -15.59
N THR A 181 -16.60 16.58 -15.41
CA THR A 181 -16.27 15.58 -14.39
C THR A 181 -16.67 16.02 -12.99
N ASP A 182 -16.43 17.28 -12.65
CA ASP A 182 -16.75 17.94 -11.37
C ASP A 182 -18.26 18.04 -11.11
N GLN A 183 -19.07 17.99 -12.17
CA GLN A 183 -20.53 18.00 -12.07
C GLN A 183 -21.10 16.61 -11.78
N LEU A 184 -20.35 15.55 -12.09
CA LEU A 184 -20.80 14.15 -11.98
C LEU A 184 -20.21 13.42 -10.78
N VAL A 185 -18.88 13.48 -10.59
CA VAL A 185 -18.19 12.69 -9.56
C VAL A 185 -18.67 13.09 -8.16
N GLY A 186 -18.99 12.10 -7.33
CA GLY A 186 -19.55 12.25 -5.99
C GLY A 186 -21.07 12.51 -5.97
N ARG A 187 -21.74 12.75 -7.11
CA ARG A 187 -23.21 12.86 -7.16
C ARG A 187 -23.86 11.47 -7.16
N LYS A 188 -25.08 11.38 -6.64
CA LYS A 188 -25.91 10.18 -6.77
C LYS A 188 -26.38 10.03 -8.21
N LEU A 189 -26.25 8.84 -8.77
CA LEU A 189 -26.61 8.54 -10.15
C LEU A 189 -28.07 8.94 -10.46
N PHE A 190 -29.01 8.53 -9.62
CA PHE A 190 -30.45 8.76 -9.84
C PHE A 190 -30.94 10.18 -9.56
N THR A 191 -30.08 11.06 -9.02
CA THR A 191 -30.42 12.47 -8.79
C THR A 191 -29.98 13.36 -9.96
N LEU A 192 -29.09 12.86 -10.81
CA LEU A 192 -28.74 13.53 -12.05
C LEU A 192 -29.86 13.28 -13.06
N ASP A 193 -30.45 14.36 -13.56
CA ASP A 193 -31.34 14.29 -14.72
C ASP A 193 -30.50 14.10 -16.00
N LEU A 194 -29.88 12.92 -16.11
CA LEU A 194 -29.03 12.51 -17.23
C LEU A 194 -29.80 12.45 -18.55
N LEU A 195 -31.14 12.44 -18.52
CA LEU A 195 -32.00 12.35 -19.70
C LEU A 195 -32.61 13.71 -20.07
N GLY A 196 -32.94 14.56 -19.09
CA GLY A 196 -33.49 15.89 -19.33
C GLY A 196 -32.45 16.99 -19.58
N ALA A 197 -31.18 16.76 -19.21
CA ALA A 197 -30.08 17.70 -19.49
C ALA A 197 -29.35 17.43 -20.82
N LEU A 198 -29.72 16.38 -21.56
CA LEU A 198 -29.12 16.10 -22.86
C LEU A 198 -29.68 17.07 -23.90
N PRO A 199 -28.82 17.80 -24.63
CA PRO A 199 -29.28 18.80 -25.60
C PRO A 199 -30.12 18.20 -26.74
N ASP A 200 -30.04 16.88 -26.99
CA ASP A 200 -30.92 16.18 -27.93
C ASP A 200 -31.00 14.64 -27.67
N PRO A 201 -32.07 14.14 -27.03
CA PRO A 201 -32.26 12.69 -26.79
C PRO A 201 -32.34 11.84 -28.07
N GLY A 202 -32.67 12.43 -29.22
CA GLY A 202 -32.77 11.71 -30.50
C GLY A 202 -31.42 11.36 -31.13
N MET A 203 -30.40 12.19 -30.90
CA MET A 203 -29.05 12.02 -31.43
C MET A 203 -28.29 10.83 -30.80
N ILE A 204 -28.64 10.44 -29.58
CA ILE A 204 -27.92 9.38 -28.85
C ILE A 204 -28.35 7.98 -29.29
N ARG A 205 -29.63 7.78 -29.65
CA ARG A 205 -30.11 6.50 -30.19
C ARG A 205 -29.36 6.13 -31.47
N GLY A 206 -29.08 7.10 -32.33
CA GLY A 206 -28.29 6.89 -33.56
C GLY A 206 -26.79 6.63 -33.35
N ARG A 207 -26.21 6.96 -32.18
CA ARG A 207 -24.79 6.71 -31.87
C ARG A 207 -24.56 5.48 -30.99
N LEU A 208 -25.60 4.94 -30.35
CA LEU A 208 -25.54 3.68 -29.59
C LEU A 208 -25.86 2.45 -30.45
N GLU A 209 -26.54 2.64 -31.59
CA GLU A 209 -26.93 1.57 -32.53
C GLU A 209 -25.97 1.41 -33.73
N ALA A 210 -24.83 2.12 -33.74
CA ALA A 210 -23.81 2.12 -34.79
C ALA A 210 -22.45 1.67 -34.25
#